data_AF-A0A9D5EQZ1-F1
#
_entry.id   AF-A0A9D5EQZ1-F1
#
_cell.length_a   1.000
_cell.length_b   1.000
_cell.length_c   1.000
_cell.angle_alpha   90.00
_cell.angle_beta   90.00
_cell.angle_gamma   90.00
#
_symmetry.space_group_name_H-M   'P 1'
#
loop_
_entity.id
_entity.type
_entity.pdbx_description
1 polymer ?
#
loop_
_entity_poly.entity_id
_entity_poly.type
_entity_poly.pdbx_seq_one_letter_code
_entity_poly.pdbx_strand_id
1 'polypeptide(L)'
;MFIGVETEGTPVSHPNLRVDSSQTGPRSFFAADYTDSRFQIEASLRTVGSENVLSFIVVAELLDGTRGRVRGSEFFTAMMDHFGNDAVDVIEGQWEDTNPEWVTNLKAFNRVLGTTSVTLPDAATLTPTGIYATRRGYTTVSVARAKPEEARGHYTAVLVEFRRN
;
A
#
# COMPACT_ATOMS: atom_id res chain seq x y z
N MET A 1 -21.08 11.60 -36.41
CA MET A 1 -20.70 10.27 -35.89
C MET A 1 -19.21 10.13 -36.12
N PHE A 2 -18.42 10.38 -35.09
CA PHE A 2 -17.01 10.02 -35.01
C PHE A 2 -16.89 9.18 -33.75
N ILE A 3 -16.68 7.88 -33.94
CA ILE A 3 -16.38 6.94 -32.87
C ILE A 3 -14.86 7.02 -32.70
N GLY A 4 -14.42 7.83 -31.74
CA GLY A 4 -13.06 7.77 -31.22
C GLY A 4 -13.09 6.89 -29.98
N VAL A 5 -12.75 5.62 -30.13
CA VAL A 5 -12.38 4.77 -28.99
C VAL A 5 -10.95 5.18 -28.64
N GLU A 6 -10.78 6.09 -27.69
CA GLU A 6 -9.50 6.24 -27.02
C GLU A 6 -9.38 5.09 -26.02
N THR A 7 -8.44 4.22 -26.35
CA THR A 7 -8.00 3.02 -25.64
C THR A 7 -7.76 3.31 -24.16
N GLU A 8 -8.24 2.38 -23.32
CA GLU A 8 -7.88 2.27 -21.91
C GLU A 8 -6.40 2.59 -21.70
N GLY A 9 -6.13 3.55 -20.81
CA GLY A 9 -4.80 4.11 -20.58
C GLY A 9 -3.80 2.99 -20.33
N THR A 10 -2.78 2.93 -21.18
CA THR A 10 -1.69 1.96 -21.03
C THR A 10 -1.10 2.14 -19.63
N PRO A 11 -1.09 1.11 -18.77
CA PRO A 11 -0.44 1.24 -17.48
C PRO A 11 1.03 1.54 -17.76
N VAL A 12 1.54 2.60 -17.14
CA VAL A 12 2.96 2.96 -17.23
C VAL A 12 3.73 1.90 -16.45
N SER A 13 3.95 0.75 -17.09
CA SER A 13 4.73 -0.35 -16.55
C SER A 13 6.19 0.08 -16.62
N HIS A 14 6.78 0.35 -15.45
CA HIS A 14 8.21 0.57 -15.33
C HIS A 14 8.94 -0.62 -15.99
N PRO A 15 9.97 -0.41 -16.83
CA PRO A 15 10.59 -1.49 -17.61
C PRO A 15 11.13 -2.62 -16.75
N ASN A 16 11.41 -2.34 -15.47
CA ASN A 16 11.91 -3.33 -14.51
C ASN A 16 10.83 -4.05 -13.70
N LEU A 17 9.57 -3.61 -13.75
CA LEU A 17 8.47 -4.25 -13.04
C LEU A 17 8.02 -5.50 -13.80
N ARG A 18 8.04 -6.65 -13.13
CA ARG A 18 7.53 -7.91 -13.68
C ARG A 18 6.46 -8.47 -12.77
N VAL A 19 5.27 -8.64 -13.33
CA VAL A 19 4.19 -9.40 -12.70
C VAL A 19 4.48 -10.88 -12.87
N ASP A 20 4.43 -11.63 -11.77
CA ASP A 20 4.54 -13.09 -11.82
C ASP A 20 3.15 -13.68 -12.02
N SER A 21 2.88 -14.16 -13.24
CA SER A 21 1.59 -14.76 -13.60
C SER A 21 1.32 -16.09 -12.89
N SER A 22 2.33 -16.74 -12.31
CA SER A 22 2.14 -17.99 -11.55
C SER A 22 1.64 -17.76 -10.12
N GLN A 23 1.87 -16.55 -9.58
CA GLN A 23 1.44 -16.13 -8.24
C GLN A 23 0.28 -15.11 -8.25
N THR A 24 0.03 -14.51 -9.42
CA THR A 24 -1.04 -13.54 -9.64
C THR A 24 -2.33 -14.23 -10.09
N GLY A 25 -3.45 -13.85 -9.50
CA GLY A 25 -4.77 -14.38 -9.82
C GLY A 25 -5.88 -13.37 -9.49
N PRO A 26 -7.17 -13.77 -9.54
CA PRO A 26 -8.28 -12.84 -9.30
C PRO A 26 -8.28 -12.18 -7.92
N ARG A 27 -7.61 -12.79 -6.93
CA ARG A 27 -7.56 -12.32 -5.54
C ARG A 27 -6.15 -12.20 -4.97
N SER A 28 -5.13 -12.39 -5.80
CA SER A 28 -3.72 -12.29 -5.42
C SER A 28 -2.96 -11.52 -6.48
N PHE A 29 -1.94 -10.78 -6.07
CA PHE A 29 -1.06 -10.07 -6.99
C PHE A 29 0.37 -10.17 -6.48
N PHE A 30 1.28 -10.52 -7.38
CA PHE A 30 2.70 -10.53 -7.11
C PHE A 30 3.46 -9.86 -8.26
N ALA A 31 4.34 -8.94 -7.91
CA ALA A 31 5.30 -8.38 -8.86
C ALA A 31 6.64 -8.10 -8.18
N ALA A 32 7.72 -8.21 -8.95
CA ALA A 32 9.07 -7.94 -8.49
C ALA A 32 9.84 -7.06 -9.48
N ASP A 33 10.92 -6.47 -8.99
CA ASP A 33 11.95 -5.87 -9.85
C ASP A 33 12.76 -7.01 -10.50
N TYR A 34 12.77 -7.10 -11.83
CA TYR A 34 13.49 -8.19 -12.50
C TYR A 34 15.00 -8.14 -12.28
N THR A 35 15.55 -6.96 -11.95
CA THR A 35 16.98 -6.81 -11.72
C THR A 35 17.40 -7.28 -10.34
N ASP A 36 16.46 -7.33 -9.38
CA ASP A 36 16.68 -7.82 -8.02
C ASP A 36 15.34 -8.15 -7.35
N SER A 37 15.03 -9.45 -7.25
CA SER A 37 13.74 -9.93 -6.75
C SER A 37 13.52 -9.68 -5.26
N ARG A 38 14.52 -9.19 -4.52
CA ARG A 38 14.31 -8.74 -3.13
C ARG A 38 13.37 -7.52 -3.08
N PHE A 39 13.27 -6.75 -4.16
CA PHE A 39 12.31 -5.67 -4.29
C PHE A 39 11.04 -6.17 -4.97
N GLN A 40 9.95 -6.19 -4.21
CA GLN A 40 8.71 -6.84 -4.63
C GLN A 40 7.49 -6.27 -3.94
N ILE A 41 6.33 -6.62 -4.47
CA ILE A 41 5.03 -6.44 -3.84
C ILE A 41 4.27 -7.76 -3.89
N GLU A 42 3.67 -8.09 -2.76
CA GLU A 42 2.71 -9.18 -2.62
C GLU A 42 1.42 -8.60 -2.06
N ALA A 43 0.28 -8.95 -2.66
CA ALA A 43 -1.01 -8.46 -2.25
C ALA A 43 -2.09 -9.52 -2.36
N SER A 44 -3.10 -9.40 -1.51
CA SER A 44 -4.27 -10.26 -1.51
C SER A 44 -5.55 -9.48 -1.24
N LEU A 45 -6.63 -9.90 -1.91
CA LEU A 45 -7.98 -9.47 -1.60
C LEU A 45 -8.69 -10.54 -0.79
N ARG A 46 -9.23 -10.17 0.36
CA ARG A 46 -10.14 -11.00 1.15
C ARG A 46 -11.50 -10.32 1.26
N THR A 47 -12.55 -11.11 1.40
CA THR A 47 -13.91 -10.58 1.58
C THR A 47 -14.26 -10.65 3.06
N VAL A 48 -14.64 -9.52 3.64
CA VAL A 48 -15.05 -9.37 5.04
C VAL A 48 -16.44 -8.78 5.05
N GLY A 49 -17.44 -9.58 5.40
CA GLY A 49 -18.84 -9.18 5.22
C GLY A 49 -19.15 -8.98 3.73
N SER A 50 -19.56 -7.75 3.36
CA SER A 50 -19.81 -7.35 1.98
C SER A 50 -18.64 -6.60 1.33
N GLU A 51 -17.53 -6.41 2.05
CA GLU A 51 -16.40 -5.56 1.60
C GLU A 51 -15.22 -6.41 1.14
N ASN A 52 -14.57 -6.00 0.05
CA ASN A 52 -13.30 -6.51 -0.40
C ASN A 52 -12.17 -5.67 0.21
N VAL A 53 -11.42 -6.31 1.11
CA VAL A 53 -10.30 -5.72 1.84
C VAL A 53 -8.99 -6.14 1.18
N LEU A 54 -8.21 -5.15 0.77
CA LEU A 54 -6.87 -5.31 0.21
C LEU A 54 -5.81 -5.22 1.30
N SER A 55 -5.00 -6.27 1.42
CA SER A 55 -3.77 -6.27 2.21
C SER A 55 -2.58 -6.47 1.30
N PHE A 56 -1.48 -5.79 1.58
CA PHE A 56 -0.26 -5.93 0.78
C PHE A 56 0.99 -5.62 1.59
N ILE A 57 2.11 -6.15 1.11
CA ILE A 57 3.46 -5.84 1.57
C ILE A 57 4.25 -5.37 0.36
N VAL A 58 4.96 -4.25 0.50
CA VAL A 58 5.84 -3.72 -0.55
C VAL A 58 7.24 -3.47 0.00
N VAL A 59 8.23 -4.04 -0.68
CA VAL A 59 9.65 -3.86 -0.40
C VAL A 59 10.27 -3.11 -1.58
N ALA A 60 10.48 -1.80 -1.42
CA ALA A 60 11.14 -0.95 -2.42
C ALA A 60 12.49 -0.38 -1.93
N GLU A 61 12.78 -0.55 -0.65
CA GLU A 61 14.02 -0.15 0.02
C GLU A 61 14.33 -1.19 1.09
N LEU A 62 15.58 -1.67 1.14
CA LEU A 62 16.07 -2.60 2.15
C LEU A 62 16.53 -1.84 3.41
N LEU A 63 16.80 -2.58 4.48
CA LEU A 63 17.24 -2.01 5.77
C LEU A 63 18.57 -1.26 5.70
N ASP A 64 19.44 -1.60 4.75
CA ASP A 64 20.71 -0.93 4.50
C ASP A 64 20.55 0.35 3.63
N GLY A 65 19.32 0.71 3.27
CA GLY A 65 19.00 1.85 2.41
C GLY A 65 19.14 1.56 0.91
N THR A 66 19.50 0.33 0.52
CA THR A 66 19.53 -0.07 -0.89
C THR A 66 18.14 0.01 -1.47
N ARG A 67 17.99 0.64 -2.62
CA ARG A 67 16.72 0.82 -3.32
C ARG A 67 16.66 0.00 -4.60
N GLY A 68 15.48 -0.55 -4.85
CA GLY A 68 15.15 -1.16 -6.13
C GLY A 68 15.08 -0.12 -7.24
N ARG A 69 15.09 -0.57 -8.49
CA ARG A 69 14.83 0.31 -9.62
C ARG A 69 13.34 0.61 -9.74
N VAL A 70 12.48 -0.34 -9.37
CA VAL A 70 11.03 -0.16 -9.26
C VAL A 70 10.70 0.53 -7.93
N ARG A 71 9.97 1.65 -8.00
CA ARG A 71 9.54 2.44 -6.83
C ARG A 71 8.32 1.79 -6.18
N GLY A 72 8.16 1.98 -4.87
CA GLY A 72 6.98 1.49 -4.13
C GLY A 72 5.65 1.98 -4.71
N SER A 73 5.59 3.21 -5.23
CA SER A 73 4.40 3.74 -5.90
C SER A 73 4.09 3.05 -7.23
N GLU A 74 5.10 2.55 -7.94
CA GLU A 74 4.93 1.83 -9.21
C GLU A 74 4.40 0.42 -8.93
N PHE A 75 4.96 -0.26 -7.94
CA PHE A 75 4.42 -1.52 -7.43
C PHE A 75 2.95 -1.38 -6.99
N PHE A 76 2.67 -0.36 -6.17
CA PHE A 76 1.31 -0.10 -5.71
C PHE A 76 0.35 0.19 -6.87
N THR A 77 0.80 0.96 -7.87
CA THR A 77 0.00 1.27 -9.07
C THR A 77 -0.33 0.01 -9.85
N ALA A 78 0.67 -0.84 -10.13
CA ALA A 78 0.45 -2.10 -10.84
C ALA A 78 -0.52 -3.04 -10.10
N MET A 79 -0.41 -3.12 -8.77
CA MET A 79 -1.33 -3.87 -7.93
C MET A 79 -2.77 -3.34 -8.03
N MET A 80 -2.97 -2.03 -7.91
CA MET A 80 -4.30 -1.42 -8.01
C MET A 80 -4.90 -1.55 -9.40
N ASP A 81 -4.08 -1.47 -10.45
CA ASP A 81 -4.52 -1.67 -11.83
C ASP A 81 -4.93 -3.11 -12.10
N HIS A 82 -4.23 -4.09 -11.49
CA HIS A 82 -4.59 -5.51 -11.58
C HIS A 82 -5.95 -5.82 -10.96
N PHE A 83 -6.19 -5.36 -9.72
CA PHE A 83 -7.47 -5.62 -9.06
C PHE A 83 -8.61 -4.79 -9.66
N GLY A 84 -8.29 -3.63 -10.21
CA GLY A 84 -9.28 -2.67 -10.63
C GLY A 84 -9.77 -1.84 -9.45
N ASN A 85 -9.94 -0.55 -9.71
CA ASN A 85 -10.30 0.44 -8.71
C ASN A 85 -11.60 0.11 -7.97
N ASP A 86 -12.57 -0.53 -8.62
CA ASP A 86 -13.91 -0.78 -8.07
C ASP A 86 -14.04 -2.15 -7.38
N ALA A 87 -12.99 -2.99 -7.44
CA ALA A 87 -12.96 -4.28 -6.76
C ALA A 87 -12.43 -4.19 -5.32
N VAL A 88 -11.97 -3.02 -4.91
CA VAL A 88 -11.33 -2.79 -3.61
C VAL A 88 -12.15 -1.76 -2.84
N ASP A 89 -12.75 -2.17 -1.73
CA ASP A 89 -13.57 -1.30 -0.88
C ASP A 89 -12.70 -0.65 0.21
N VAL A 90 -11.75 -1.42 0.74
CA VAL A 90 -10.87 -1.03 1.85
C VAL A 90 -9.43 -1.41 1.54
N ILE A 91 -8.50 -0.48 1.76
CA ILE A 91 -7.06 -0.80 1.83
C ILE A 91 -6.69 -0.89 3.30
N GLU A 92 -6.14 -2.02 3.71
CA GLU A 92 -5.70 -2.26 5.07
C GLU A 92 -4.19 -2.10 5.19
N GLY A 93 -3.76 -1.22 6.10
CA GLY A 93 -2.39 -1.10 6.56
C GLY A 93 -2.20 -1.79 7.90
N GLN A 94 -1.61 -2.99 7.90
CA GLN A 94 -1.13 -3.65 9.11
C GLN A 94 0.37 -3.37 9.28
N TRP A 95 0.71 -2.50 10.20
CA TRP A 95 2.10 -2.05 10.42
C TRP A 95 2.57 -2.48 11.80
N GLU A 96 3.64 -3.26 11.85
CA GLU A 96 4.17 -3.83 13.10
C GLU A 96 5.70 -3.78 13.10
N ASP A 97 6.33 -3.65 14.27
CA ASP A 97 7.78 -3.63 14.44
C ASP A 97 8.43 -5.02 14.52
N THR A 98 7.62 -6.07 14.53
CA THR A 98 8.03 -7.48 14.62
C THR A 98 8.78 -7.96 13.38
N ASN A 99 8.53 -7.35 12.21
CA ASN A 99 9.28 -7.61 10.99
C ASN A 99 10.00 -6.33 10.53
N PRO A 100 11.34 -6.29 10.61
CA PRO A 100 12.10 -5.08 10.29
C PRO A 100 11.92 -4.62 8.83
N GLU A 101 11.62 -5.52 7.89
CA GLU A 101 11.42 -5.17 6.48
C GLU A 101 10.10 -4.42 6.24
N TRP A 102 9.14 -4.50 7.17
CA TRP A 102 7.78 -3.97 6.98
C TRP A 102 7.47 -2.73 7.84
N VAL A 103 8.47 -2.25 8.59
CA VAL A 103 8.30 -1.15 9.58
C VAL A 103 8.22 0.25 8.98
N THR A 104 8.43 0.42 7.68
CA THR A 104 8.57 1.75 7.05
C THR A 104 7.35 2.65 7.32
N ASN A 105 6.14 2.12 7.17
CA ASN A 105 4.93 2.87 7.47
C ASN A 105 4.80 3.18 8.98
N LEU A 106 5.12 2.21 9.86
CA LEU A 106 5.09 2.43 11.31
C LEU A 106 6.08 3.51 11.76
N LYS A 107 7.31 3.50 11.22
CA LYS A 107 8.31 4.54 11.48
C LYS A 107 7.82 5.92 11.02
N ALA A 108 7.24 6.01 9.82
CA ALA A 108 6.69 7.26 9.31
C ALA A 108 5.54 7.76 10.20
N PHE A 109 4.62 6.87 10.57
CA PHE A 109 3.48 7.16 11.45
C PHE A 109 3.93 7.68 12.82
N ASN A 110 4.86 6.96 13.47
CA ASN A 110 5.44 7.36 14.74
C ASN A 110 6.17 8.71 14.66
N ARG A 111 6.97 8.92 13.61
CA ARG A 111 7.69 10.19 13.39
C ARG A 111 6.73 11.36 13.28
N VAL A 112 5.65 11.23 12.50
CA VAL A 112 4.64 12.28 12.34
C VAL A 112 4.00 12.62 13.69
N LEU A 113 3.54 11.62 14.44
CA LEU A 113 2.87 11.82 15.72
C LEU A 113 3.80 12.33 16.83
N GLY A 114 5.08 11.98 16.78
CA GLY A 114 6.09 12.46 17.72
C GLY A 114 6.57 13.89 17.45
N THR A 115 6.33 14.43 16.25
CA THR A 115 6.82 15.78 15.85
C THR A 115 5.70 16.80 15.62
N THR A 116 4.44 16.36 15.57
CA THR A 116 3.28 17.21 15.28
C THR A 116 2.08 16.83 16.16
N SER A 117 1.10 17.73 16.29
CA SER A 117 -0.13 17.51 17.05
C SER A 117 -1.31 17.09 16.16
N VAL A 118 -1.10 16.17 15.23
CA VAL A 118 -2.17 15.63 14.36
C VAL A 118 -2.89 14.42 14.97
N THR A 119 -4.07 14.08 14.47
CA THR A 119 -4.80 12.87 14.90
C THR A 119 -4.14 11.60 14.35
N LEU A 120 -4.53 10.41 14.86
CA LEU A 120 -4.03 9.14 14.32
C LEU A 120 -4.42 8.93 12.84
N PRO A 121 -5.69 9.17 12.42
CA PRO A 121 -6.04 9.12 11.00
C PRO A 121 -5.21 10.07 10.13
N ASP A 122 -5.01 11.32 10.58
CA ASP A 122 -4.21 12.29 9.83
C ASP A 122 -2.76 11.81 9.67
N ALA A 123 -2.15 11.27 10.72
CA ALA A 123 -0.80 10.72 10.64
C ALA A 123 -0.71 9.54 9.67
N ALA A 124 -1.76 8.71 9.58
CA ALA A 124 -1.81 7.59 8.65
C ALA A 124 -1.82 8.05 7.18
N THR A 125 -2.49 9.17 6.86
CA THR A 125 -2.48 9.75 5.49
C THR A 125 -1.09 10.18 5.03
N LEU A 126 -0.19 10.48 5.97
CA LEU A 126 1.17 10.98 5.71
C LEU A 126 2.22 9.85 5.61
N THR A 127 1.81 8.59 5.74
CA THR A 127 2.67 7.43 5.50
C THR A 127 2.76 7.12 4.00
N PRO A 128 3.78 6.38 3.53
CA PRO A 128 3.83 5.90 2.14
C PRO A 128 2.52 5.25 1.66
N THR A 129 1.95 4.32 2.44
CA THR A 129 0.67 3.69 2.10
C THR A 129 -0.46 4.71 2.04
N GLY A 130 -0.55 5.64 2.99
CA GLY A 130 -1.60 6.67 3.00
C GLY A 130 -1.52 7.62 1.81
N ILE A 131 -0.32 8.03 1.41
CA ILE A 131 -0.09 8.86 0.23
C ILE A 131 -0.52 8.12 -1.04
N TYR A 132 -0.20 6.83 -1.15
CA TYR A 132 -0.58 6.02 -2.32
C TYR A 132 -2.10 5.78 -2.38
N ALA A 133 -2.72 5.45 -1.25
CA ALA A 133 -4.15 5.24 -1.12
C ALA A 133 -4.93 6.53 -1.47
N THR A 134 -4.51 7.68 -0.95
CA THR A 134 -5.12 8.99 -1.24
C THR A 134 -5.11 9.30 -2.74
N ARG A 135 -4.00 8.99 -3.45
CA ARG A 135 -3.91 9.18 -4.91
C ARG A 135 -4.88 8.31 -5.71
N ARG A 136 -5.41 7.24 -5.12
CA ARG A 136 -6.42 6.35 -5.70
C ARG A 136 -7.84 6.63 -5.17
N GLY A 137 -8.04 7.76 -4.49
CA GLY A 137 -9.34 8.21 -3.97
C GLY A 137 -9.72 7.64 -2.61
N TYR A 138 -8.84 6.92 -1.92
CA TYR A 138 -9.10 6.40 -0.57
C TYR A 138 -8.78 7.45 0.49
N THR A 139 -9.66 8.44 0.61
CA THR A 139 -9.48 9.64 1.44
C THR A 139 -10.07 9.52 2.84
N THR A 140 -11.00 8.58 3.09
CA THR A 140 -11.54 8.32 4.42
C THR A 140 -10.62 7.35 5.15
N VAL A 141 -10.09 7.75 6.31
CA VAL A 141 -9.11 6.96 7.07
C VAL A 141 -9.60 6.71 8.48
N SER A 142 -9.50 5.46 8.94
CA SER A 142 -9.73 5.08 10.33
C SER A 142 -8.56 4.28 10.87
N VAL A 143 -8.30 4.40 12.17
CA VAL A 143 -7.29 3.59 12.88
C VAL A 143 -8.05 2.62 13.77
N ALA A 144 -8.16 1.38 13.32
CA ALA A 144 -8.89 0.32 14.01
C ALA A 144 -8.15 -0.20 15.24
N ARG A 145 -6.82 -0.08 15.28
CA ARG A 145 -5.98 -0.49 16.41
C ARG A 145 -4.67 0.28 16.43
N ALA A 146 -4.22 0.67 17.62
CA ALA A 146 -2.87 1.20 17.83
C ALA A 146 -2.35 0.68 19.18
N LYS A 147 -1.14 0.09 19.19
CA LYS A 147 -0.53 -0.53 20.37
C LYS A 147 0.89 -0.01 20.61
N PRO A 148 1.31 0.20 21.88
CA PRO A 148 0.44 0.28 23.06
C PRO A 148 -0.60 1.41 22.90
N GLU A 149 -1.73 1.28 23.59
CA GLU A 149 -2.68 2.40 23.66
C GLU A 149 -1.98 3.62 24.27
N GLU A 150 -2.35 4.82 23.82
CA GLU A 150 -1.79 6.10 24.30
C GLU A 150 -0.27 6.31 24.06
N ALA A 151 0.41 5.41 23.35
CA ALA A 151 1.84 5.52 23.02
C ALA A 151 2.11 6.48 21.85
N ARG A 152 1.68 7.75 21.96
CA ARG A 152 1.79 8.74 20.87
C ARG A 152 3.24 8.84 20.37
N GLY A 153 3.45 8.46 19.10
CA GLY A 153 4.78 8.48 18.47
C GLY A 153 5.67 7.28 18.77
N HIS A 154 5.19 6.30 19.54
CA HIS A 154 5.94 5.13 20.00
C HIS A 154 5.11 3.83 19.86
N TYR A 155 4.26 3.74 18.84
CA TYR A 155 3.48 2.54 18.57
C TYR A 155 4.38 1.42 18.04
N THR A 156 4.12 0.20 18.48
CA THR A 156 4.75 -1.04 18.00
C THR A 156 3.88 -1.77 16.99
N ALA A 157 2.56 -1.51 17.00
CA ALA A 157 1.63 -2.04 16.00
C ALA A 157 0.47 -1.08 15.74
N VAL A 158 0.08 -0.91 14.47
CA VAL A 158 -1.06 -0.08 14.04
C VAL A 158 -1.82 -0.79 12.92
N LEU A 159 -3.14 -0.83 13.03
CA LEU A 159 -4.06 -1.27 11.98
C LEU A 159 -4.83 -0.06 11.47
N VAL A 160 -4.70 0.24 10.19
CA VAL A 160 -5.34 1.37 9.52
C VAL A 160 -6.20 0.88 8.37
N GLU A 161 -7.38 1.47 8.20
CA GLU A 161 -8.23 1.29 7.04
C GLU A 161 -8.30 2.58 6.23
N PHE A 162 -8.08 2.49 4.92
CA PHE A 162 -8.30 3.56 3.97
C PHE A 162 -9.49 3.17 3.08
N ARG A 163 -10.46 4.09 2.95
CA ARG A 163 -11.75 3.89 2.27
C ARG A 163 -12.00 5.04 1.31
N ARG A 164 -12.79 4.77 0.26
CA ARG A 164 -13.34 5.82 -0.59
C ARG A 164 -14.47 6.56 0.10
N ASN A 165 -14.70 7.80 -0.31
CA ASN A 165 -15.89 8.57 0.06
C ASN A 165 -17.11 8.14 -0.75
#